data_AF-A0A7C2SR69-F1
#
_entry.id   AF-A0A7C2SR69-F1
#
_cell.length_a   1.000
_cell.length_b   1.000
_cell.length_c   1.000
_cell.angle_alpha   90.00
_cell.angle_beta   90.00
_cell.angle_gamma   90.00
#
_symmetry.space_group_name_H-M   'P 1'
#
loop_
_entity.id
_entity.type
_entity.pdbx_description
1 polymer ?
#
loop_
_entity_poly.entity_id
_entity_poly.type
_entity_poly.pdbx_seq_one_letter_code
_entity_poly.pdbx_strand_id
1 'polypeptide(L)' 'MPVTLHELLKIAVDRGATDLHLTTGSPPIIRVDGMLERLPNYPVLTAPETKRLAYSVLTDAQKHR' A
#
# COMPACT_ATOMS: atom_id res chain seq x y z
N MET A 1 9.14 -5.54 11.65
CA MET A 1 9.50 -5.97 10.28
C MET A 1 8.99 -4.90 9.32
N PRO A 2 9.70 -4.60 8.21
CA PRO A 2 9.20 -3.64 7.24
C PRO A 2 7.96 -4.18 6.54
N VAL A 3 6.90 -3.38 6.46
CA VAL A 3 5.67 -3.70 5.72
C VAL A 3 6.00 -4.00 4.26
N THR A 4 5.43 -5.07 3.73
CA THR A 4 5.59 -5.48 2.32
C THR A 4 4.32 -5.20 1.52
N LEU A 5 4.46 -4.99 0.21
CA LEU A 5 3.27 -4.81 -0.64
C LEU A 5 2.43 -6.09 -0.72
N HIS A 6 3.07 -7.26 -0.73
CA HIS A 6 2.36 -8.54 -0.76
C HIS A 6 1.44 -8.72 0.46
N GLU A 7 1.91 -8.38 1.66
CA GLU A 7 1.11 -8.41 2.90
C GLU A 7 -0.09 -7.46 2.82
N LEU A 8 0.12 -6.23 2.35
CA LEU A 8 -0.96 -5.24 2.19
C LEU A 8 -2.01 -5.69 1.15
N LEU A 9 -1.56 -6.27 0.03
CA LEU A 9 -2.44 -6.82 -1.00
C LEU A 9 -3.21 -8.03 -0.46
N LYS A 10 -2.58 -8.90 0.33
CA LYS A 10 -3.26 -10.02 0.99
C LYS A 10 -4.37 -9.51 1.92
N ILE A 11 -4.09 -8.48 2.73
CA ILE A 11 -5.12 -7.86 3.59
C ILE A 11 -6.25 -7.27 2.76
N ALA A 12 -5.94 -6.59 1.65
CA ALA A 12 -6.95 -6.04 0.76
C ALA A 12 -7.88 -7.15 0.23
N VAL A 13 -7.32 -8.26 -0.24
CA VAL A 13 -8.09 -9.42 -0.72
C VAL A 13 -8.91 -10.06 0.41
N ASP A 14 -8.29 -10.31 1.56
CA ASP A 14 -8.95 -10.96 2.71
C ASP A 14 -10.11 -10.10 3.26
N ARG A 15 -10.05 -8.77 3.09
CA ARG A 15 -11.10 -7.82 3.49
C ARG A 15 -12.10 -7.48 2.37
N GLY A 16 -11.99 -8.09 1.19
CA GLY A 16 -12.88 -7.79 0.06
C GLY A 16 -12.71 -6.38 -0.51
N ALA A 17 -11.52 -5.79 -0.35
CA ALA A 17 -11.24 -4.45 -0.85
C ALA A 17 -11.09 -4.44 -2.38
N THR A 18 -11.52 -3.34 -2.99
CA THR A 18 -11.41 -3.07 -4.43
C THR A 18 -10.12 -2.36 -4.80
N ASP A 19 -9.64 -1.48 -3.92
CA ASP A 19 -8.41 -0.70 -4.11
C ASP A 19 -7.51 -0.75 -2.87
N LEU A 20 -6.19 -0.70 -3.10
CA LEU A 20 -5.18 -0.38 -2.09
C LEU A 20 -4.52 0.95 -2.46
N HIS A 21 -4.65 1.94 -1.58
CA HIS A 21 -4.08 3.27 -1.71
C HIS A 21 -2.86 3.43 -0.80
N LEU A 22 -1.74 3.85 -1.39
CA LEU A 22 -0.48 4.14 -0.70
C LEU A 22 -0.08 5.60 -0.97
N THR A 23 0.09 6.39 0.09
CA THR A 23 0.50 7.79 -0.01
C THR A 23 1.34 8.19 1.21
N THR A 24 2.23 9.17 1.02
CA THR A 24 3.02 9.71 2.12
C THR A 24 2.15 10.48 3.10
N GLY A 25 2.46 10.41 4.40
CA GLY A 25 1.72 11.14 5.42
C GLY A 25 0.38 10.48 5.82
N SER A 26 0.11 9.26 5.34
CA SER A 26 -1.02 8.44 5.77
C SER A 26 -0.59 6.99 5.99
N PRO A 27 -1.25 6.24 6.89
CA PRO A 27 -1.22 4.78 6.83
C PRO A 27 -1.75 4.27 5.47
N PRO A 28 -1.50 2.99 5.11
CA PRO A 28 -2.16 2.36 3.98
C PRO A 28 -3.68 2.45 4.12
N ILE A 29 -4.36 2.72 3.01
CA ILE A 29 -5.82 2.83 2.94
C ILE A 29 -6.33 1.77 1.98
N ILE A 30 -7.43 1.11 2.32
CA ILE A 30 -8.15 0.22 1.41
C ILE A 30 -9.53 0.79 1.10
N ARG A 31 -10.09 0.44 -0.06
CA ARG A 31 -11.49 0.73 -0.39
C ARG A 31 -12.34 -0.53 -0.25
N VAL A 32 -13.27 -0.54 0.70
CA VAL A 32 -14.24 -1.62 0.90
C VAL A 32 -15.65 -1.04 0.73
N ASP A 33 -16.48 -1.66 -0.12
CA ASP A 33 -17.85 -1.20 -0.39
C ASP A 33 -17.96 0.31 -0.71
N GLY A 34 -16.99 0.84 -1.46
CA GLY A 34 -16.92 2.25 -1.85
C GLY A 34 -16.29 3.18 -0.81
N MET A 35 -16.13 2.73 0.44
CA MET A 35 -15.63 3.52 1.56
C MET A 35 -14.11 3.37 1.75
N LEU A 36 -13.42 4.48 2.03
CA LEU A 36 -11.99 4.49 2.32
C LEU A 36 -11.73 4.21 3.81
N GLU A 37 -10.97 3.15 4.08
CA GLU A 37 -10.60 2.74 5.42
C GLU A 37 -9.08 2.70 5.59
N ARG A 38 -8.57 3.40 6.61
CA ARG A 38 -7.16 3.27 7.01
C ARG A 38 -6.95 1.90 7.67
N LEU A 39 -5.89 1.19 7.29
CA LEU A 39 -5.55 -0.06 7.96
C LEU A 39 -5.14 0.23 9.41
N PRO A 40 -5.84 -0.36 10.41
CA PRO A 40 -5.51 -0.15 11.81
C PRO A 40 -4.15 -0.78 12.12
N ASN A 41 -3.41 -0.17 13.05
CA ASN A 41 -2.09 -0.62 13.51
C ASN A 41 -0.97 -0.55 12.46
N TYR A 42 -1.20 0.10 11.32
CA TYR A 42 -0.13 0.44 10.37
C TYR A 42 0.38 1.86 10.61
N PRO A 43 1.71 2.09 10.56
CA PRO A 43 2.27 3.41 10.73
C PRO A 43 1.96 4.31 9.54
N VAL A 44 2.10 5.62 9.74
CA VAL A 44 2.11 6.60 8.66
C VAL A 44 3.27 6.29 7.72
N LEU A 45 2.97 6.13 6.43
CA LEU A 45 3.98 5.85 5.42
C LEU A 45 4.81 7.12 5.13
N THR A 46 6.12 6.95 5.12
CA THR A 46 7.09 7.96 4.71
C THR A 46 7.40 7.89 3.21
N ALA A 47 8.07 8.92 2.67
CA ALA A 47 8.51 8.92 1.27
C ALA A 47 9.44 7.76 0.92
N PRO A 48 10.45 7.39 1.74
CA PRO A 48 11.27 6.20 1.48
C PRO A 48 10.46 4.90 1.46
N GLU A 49 9.46 4.76 2.33
CA GLU A 49 8.64 3.55 2.41
C GLU A 49 7.69 3.40 1.22
N THR A 50 6.99 4.46 0.84
CA THR A 50 6.13 4.46 -0.36
C THR A 50 6.93 4.17 -1.62
N LYS A 51 8.13 4.75 -1.76
CA LYS A 51 9.05 4.44 -2.88
C LYS A 51 9.45 2.96 -2.86
N ARG A 52 9.82 2.40 -1.70
CA ARG A 52 10.17 0.99 -1.56
C ARG A 52 9.02 0.07 -1.94
N LEU A 53 7.79 0.37 -1.49
CA LEU A 53 6.59 -0.40 -1.81
C LEU A 53 6.32 -0.38 -3.31
N ALA A 54 6.36 0.80 -3.96
CA ALA A 54 6.20 0.90 -5.41
C ALA A 54 7.29 0.11 -6.16
N TYR A 55 8.56 0.29 -5.80
CA TYR A 55 9.69 -0.34 -6.49
C TYR A 55 9.73 -1.86 -6.35
N SER A 56 8.99 -2.43 -5.39
CA SER A 56 8.88 -3.88 -5.20
C SER A 56 8.15 -4.60 -6.33
N VAL A 57 7.37 -3.89 -7.17
CA VAL A 57 6.64 -4.47 -8.30
C VAL A 57 7.01 -3.89 -9.66
N LEU A 58 7.64 -2.71 -9.67
CA LEU A 58 8.06 -2.09 -10.91
C LEU A 58 9.22 -2.84 -11.52
N THR A 59 9.13 -3.10 -12.82
CA THR A 59 10.27 -3.49 -13.66
C THR A 59 11.29 -2.37 -13.70
N ASP A 60 12.54 -2.69 -14.07
CA ASP A 60 13.58 -1.67 -14.17
C ASP A 60 13.25 -0.58 -15.19
N ALA A 61 12.62 -0.95 -16.31
CA ALA A 61 12.13 0.01 -17.29
C ALA A 61 11.09 1.00 -16.70
N GLN A 62 10.25 0.55 -15.76
CA GLN A 62 9.27 1.40 -15.09
C GLN A 62 9.87 2.28 -13.99
N LYS A 63 11.00 1.90 -13.38
CA LYS A 63 11.69 2.72 -12.36
C LYS A 63 12.43 3.94 -12.94
N HIS A 64 12.81 3.88 -14.22
CA HIS A 64 13.57 4.92 -14.92
C HIS A 64 12.69 5.85 -15.77
N ARG A 65 11.37 5.70 -15.70
CA ARG A 65 10.38 6.65 -16.23
C ARG A 65 10.03 7.68 -15.18
#